data_AF-A0A645GMF6-F1
#
_entry.id   AF-A0A645GMF6-F1
#
_cell.length_a   1.000
_cell.length_b   1.000
_cell.length_c   1.000
_cell.angle_alpha   90.00
_cell.angle_beta   90.00
_cell.angle_gamma   90.00
#
_symmetry.space_group_name_H-M   'P 1'
#
loop_
_entity.id
_entity.type
_entity.pdbx_description
1 polymer ?
#
loop_
_entity_poly.entity_id
_entity_poly.type
_entity_poly.pdbx_seq_one_letter_code
_entity_poly.pdbx_strand_id
1 'polypeptide(L)'
;MDELTVEEMHEYIELVHKIREIQRKVLGIEKVYYFYNEDTTHHFHLWMVPRYEWMYEFGHSVESLRPVLLYARNNLNTEENMSEVIQAIDKLRQGLKELR
;
A
#
# COMPACT_ATOMS: atom_id res chain seq x y z
N MET A 1 -10.80 -3.95 -14.59
CA MET A 1 -11.58 -2.91 -13.84
C MET A 1 -12.98 -2.73 -14.42
N ASP A 2 -13.09 -2.95 -15.72
CA ASP A 2 -14.31 -3.03 -16.53
C ASP A 2 -15.31 -4.12 -16.11
N GLU A 3 -14.88 -5.11 -15.33
CA GLU A 3 -15.76 -6.17 -14.79
C GLU A 3 -16.54 -5.78 -13.53
N LEU A 4 -16.18 -4.67 -12.86
CA LEU A 4 -16.86 -4.23 -11.63
C LEU A 4 -18.23 -3.59 -11.97
N THR A 5 -19.26 -3.90 -11.19
CA THR A 5 -20.50 -3.12 -11.25
C THR A 5 -20.29 -1.69 -10.76
N VAL A 6 -21.26 -0.82 -11.01
CA VAL A 6 -21.21 0.57 -10.51
C VAL A 6 -21.13 0.58 -8.99
N GLU A 7 -21.91 -0.26 -8.32
CA GLU A 7 -21.92 -0.42 -6.86
C GLU A 7 -20.55 -0.90 -6.35
N GLU A 8 -19.98 -1.93 -6.97
CA GLU A 8 -18.65 -2.45 -6.61
C GLU A 8 -17.55 -1.39 -6.80
N MET A 9 -17.64 -0.59 -7.87
CA MET A 9 -16.71 0.52 -8.12
C MET A 9 -16.78 1.59 -7.04
N HIS A 10 -18.00 1.93 -6.60
CA HIS A 10 -18.22 2.89 -5.51
C HIS A 10 -17.67 2.36 -4.18
N GLU A 11 -17.98 1.12 -3.82
CA GLU A 11 -17.46 0.50 -2.60
C GLU A 11 -15.93 0.40 -2.63
N TYR A 12 -15.36 0.03 -3.77
CA TYR A 12 -13.92 -0.05 -3.97
C TYR A 12 -13.22 1.30 -3.75
N ILE A 13 -13.68 2.37 -4.41
CA ILE A 13 -13.01 3.67 -4.28
C ILE A 13 -13.17 4.26 -2.88
N GLU A 14 -14.31 4.03 -2.22
CA GLU A 14 -14.50 4.40 -0.82
C GLU A 14 -13.52 3.66 0.11
N LEU A 15 -13.34 2.36 -0.09
CA LEU A 15 -12.40 1.56 0.70
C LEU A 15 -10.95 2.07 0.52
N VAL A 16 -10.53 2.29 -0.73
CA VAL A 16 -9.19 2.81 -1.03
C VAL A 16 -8.97 4.18 -0.40
N HIS A 17 -9.98 5.06 -0.45
CA HIS A 17 -9.95 6.37 0.19
C HIS A 17 -9.75 6.26 1.71
N LYS A 18 -10.55 5.43 2.38
CA LYS A 18 -10.48 5.21 3.83
C LYS A 18 -9.10 4.66 4.25
N ILE A 19 -8.59 3.65 3.54
CA ILE A 19 -7.25 3.10 3.79
C ILE A 19 -6.19 4.19 3.65
N ARG A 20 -6.23 4.99 2.58
CA ARG A 20 -5.25 6.06 2.34
C ARG A 20 -5.29 7.11 3.44
N GLU A 21 -6.48 7.51 3.89
CA GLU A 21 -6.65 8.48 4.96
C GLU A 21 -5.99 8.01 6.26
N ILE A 22 -6.24 6.76 6.65
CA ILE A 22 -5.72 6.17 7.89
C ILE A 22 -4.20 5.96 7.80
N GLN A 23 -3.67 5.53 6.65
CA GLN A 23 -2.23 5.47 6.42
C GLN A 23 -1.54 6.81 6.70
N ARG A 24 -2.15 7.92 6.28
CA ARG A 24 -1.62 9.26 6.59
C ARG A 24 -1.73 9.58 8.08
N LYS A 25 -2.92 9.44 8.65
CA LYS A 25 -3.22 9.87 10.03
C LYS A 25 -2.48 9.06 11.09
N VAL A 26 -2.39 7.75 10.90
CA VAL A 26 -1.93 6.82 11.94
C VAL A 26 -0.48 6.36 11.72
N LEU A 27 -0.04 6.26 10.47
CA LEU A 27 1.32 5.81 10.13
C LEU A 27 2.23 6.93 9.63
N GLY A 28 1.73 8.16 9.43
CA GLY A 28 2.53 9.27 8.91
C GLY A 28 2.98 9.08 7.46
N ILE A 29 2.28 8.26 6.67
CA ILE A 29 2.63 8.00 5.27
C ILE A 29 2.14 9.15 4.40
N GLU A 30 3.08 9.94 3.89
CA GLU A 30 2.80 11.14 3.09
C GLU A 30 2.51 10.84 1.63
N LYS A 31 3.25 9.91 1.03
CA LYS A 31 3.13 9.57 -0.40
C LYS A 31 2.91 8.08 -0.57
N VAL A 32 2.06 7.72 -1.53
CA VAL A 32 1.71 6.35 -1.87
C VAL A 32 1.67 6.23 -3.39
N TYR A 33 2.31 5.20 -3.93
CA TYR A 33 2.12 4.80 -5.32
C TYR A 33 1.00 3.77 -5.42
N TYR A 34 0.17 3.92 -6.44
CA TYR A 34 -0.94 3.02 -6.75
C TYR A 34 -0.61 2.25 -8.01
N PHE A 35 -0.61 0.91 -7.93
CA PHE A 35 -0.44 0.06 -9.10
C PHE A 35 -1.62 -0.88 -9.26
N TYR A 36 -2.10 -0.91 -10.48
CA TYR A 36 -3.09 -1.84 -10.94
C TYR A 36 -2.62 -2.37 -12.28
N ASN A 37 -2.46 -3.69 -12.36
CA ASN A 37 -2.05 -4.35 -13.60
C ASN A 37 -2.99 -5.54 -13.86
N GLU A 38 -3.47 -5.66 -15.09
CA GLU A 38 -4.31 -6.78 -15.56
C GLU A 38 -3.49 -7.85 -16.28
N ASP A 39 -2.16 -7.69 -16.34
CA ASP A 39 -1.23 -8.59 -17.04
C ASP A 39 -0.85 -9.84 -16.22
N THR A 40 -1.48 -10.04 -15.06
CA THR A 40 -1.32 -11.22 -14.21
C THR A 40 -2.52 -12.14 -14.33
N THR A 41 -2.31 -13.46 -14.33
CA THR A 41 -3.38 -14.47 -14.42
C THR A 41 -4.25 -14.59 -13.15
N HIS A 42 -4.04 -13.71 -12.17
CA HIS A 42 -4.61 -13.83 -10.83
C HIS A 42 -5.59 -12.68 -10.56
N HIS A 43 -6.47 -12.91 -9.60
CA HIS A 43 -7.58 -12.05 -9.18
C HIS A 43 -7.24 -10.54 -9.10
N PHE A 44 -8.25 -9.71 -9.31
CA PHE A 44 -8.20 -8.26 -9.14
C PHE A 44 -7.53 -7.86 -7.82
N HIS A 45 -6.48 -7.02 -7.90
CA HIS A 45 -5.81 -6.47 -6.72
C HIS A 45 -5.20 -5.09 -7.03
N LEU A 46 -5.22 -4.21 -6.02
CA LEU A 46 -4.57 -2.90 -6.07
C LEU A 46 -3.37 -2.89 -5.12
N TRP A 47 -2.20 -2.50 -5.61
CA TRP A 47 -1.05 -2.22 -4.76
C TRP A 47 -1.07 -0.76 -4.33
N MET A 48 -1.05 -0.53 -3.01
CA MET A 48 -0.81 0.77 -2.40
C MET A 48 0.56 0.72 -1.72
N VAL A 49 1.57 1.30 -2.36
CA VAL A 49 2.96 1.22 -1.89
C VAL A 49 3.36 2.55 -1.23
N PRO A 50 3.51 2.60 0.11
CA PRO A 50 4.02 3.77 0.81
C PRO A 50 5.42 4.15 0.32
N ARG A 51 5.66 5.46 0.18
CA ARG A 51 6.98 5.99 -0.15
C ARG A 51 7.66 6.52 1.10
N TYR A 52 8.71 5.83 1.52
CA TYR A 52 9.59 6.23 2.61
C TYR A 52 10.84 6.95 2.07
N GLU A 53 11.48 7.75 2.93
CA GLU A 53 12.64 8.56 2.56
C GLU A 53 13.82 7.73 2.04
N TRP A 54 14.13 6.60 2.69
CA TRP A 54 15.22 5.71 2.26
C TRP A 54 15.04 5.20 0.83
N MET A 55 13.80 5.13 0.32
CA MET A 55 13.54 4.65 -1.03
C MET A 55 14.08 5.62 -2.09
N TYR A 56 14.24 6.91 -1.79
CA TYR A 56 14.76 7.90 -2.74
C TYR A 56 16.20 7.64 -3.18
N GLU A 57 16.96 6.84 -2.43
CA GLU A 57 18.29 6.38 -2.84
C GLU A 57 18.27 5.60 -4.16
N PHE A 58 17.13 4.99 -4.49
CA PHE A 58 16.92 4.22 -5.72
C PHE A 58 16.31 5.05 -6.87
N GLY A 59 16.02 6.34 -6.62
CA GLY A 59 15.43 7.27 -7.58
C GLY A 59 14.13 7.91 -7.10
N HIS A 60 13.64 8.89 -7.85
CA HIS A 60 12.43 9.67 -7.49
C HIS A 60 11.18 9.27 -8.27
N SER A 61 11.32 8.47 -9.32
CA SER A 61 10.25 8.09 -10.23
C SER A 61 9.71 6.69 -9.94
N VAL A 62 8.66 6.29 -10.67
CA VAL A 62 7.98 5.00 -10.48
C VAL A 62 8.89 3.82 -10.82
N GLU A 63 9.82 3.99 -11.76
CA GLU A 63 10.80 2.98 -12.18
C GLU A 63 11.73 2.56 -11.04
N SER A 64 11.93 3.44 -10.04
CA SER A 64 12.69 3.12 -8.82
C SER A 64 12.01 2.07 -7.94
N LEU A 65 10.74 1.75 -8.16
CA LEU A 65 10.03 0.86 -7.25
C LEU A 65 10.55 -0.58 -7.32
N ARG A 66 10.86 -1.08 -8.51
CA ARG A 66 11.39 -2.43 -8.68
C ARG A 66 12.68 -2.67 -7.86
N PRO A 67 13.72 -1.82 -7.96
CA PRO A 67 14.91 -2.00 -7.14
C PRO A 67 14.64 -1.82 -5.64
N VAL A 68 13.71 -0.93 -5.25
CA VAL A 68 13.29 -0.79 -3.84
C VAL A 68 12.67 -2.07 -3.28
N LEU A 69 11.72 -2.68 -4.00
CA LEU A 69 11.08 -3.93 -3.57
C LEU A 69 12.09 -5.07 -3.48
N LEU A 70 13.05 -5.12 -4.41
CA LEU A 70 14.14 -6.09 -4.39
C LEU A 70 15.06 -5.89 -3.17
N TYR A 71 15.41 -4.64 -2.86
CA TYR A 71 16.20 -4.30 -1.69
C TYR A 71 15.49 -4.70 -0.40
N ALA A 72 14.20 -4.35 -0.27
CA ALA A 72 13.39 -4.71 0.89
C ALA A 72 13.33 -6.22 1.08
N ARG A 73 13.09 -6.99 0.02
CA ARG A 73 13.06 -8.46 0.08
C ARG A 73 14.39 -9.06 0.54
N ASN A 74 15.50 -8.50 0.10
CA ASN A 74 16.82 -9.10 0.35
C ASN A 74 17.46 -8.63 1.66
N ASN A 75 17.09 -7.45 2.16
CA ASN A 75 17.76 -6.81 3.30
C ASN A 75 16.83 -6.46 4.47
N LEU A 76 15.53 -6.33 4.22
CA LEU A 76 14.55 -5.87 5.21
C LEU A 76 13.61 -6.98 5.70
N ASN A 77 13.82 -8.23 5.32
CA ASN A 77 13.08 -9.39 5.84
C ASN A 77 13.63 -9.88 7.20
N THR A 78 13.84 -8.95 8.14
CA THR A 78 14.28 -9.25 9.51
C THR A 78 13.07 -9.42 10.43
N GLU A 79 13.25 -10.07 11.59
CA GLU A 79 12.19 -10.21 12.60
C GLU A 79 11.70 -8.85 13.12
N GLU A 80 12.61 -7.89 13.28
CA GLU A 80 12.31 -6.52 13.69
C GLU A 80 11.37 -5.82 12.70
N ASN A 81 11.74 -5.79 11.41
CA ASN A 81 10.91 -5.18 10.39
C ASN A 81 9.57 -5.89 10.23
N MET A 82 9.54 -7.23 10.38
CA MET A 82 8.29 -7.98 10.34
C MET A 82 7.37 -7.59 11.51
N SER A 83 7.92 -7.39 12.70
CA SER A 83 7.19 -6.90 13.87
C SER A 83 6.60 -5.51 13.60
N GLU A 84 7.37 -4.59 13.01
CA GLU A 84 6.86 -3.26 12.63
C GLU A 84 5.71 -3.33 11.61
N VAL A 85 5.82 -4.21 10.61
CA VAL A 85 4.75 -4.45 9.63
C VAL A 85 3.48 -4.93 10.33
N ILE A 86 3.59 -5.90 11.26
CA ILE A 86 2.44 -6.40 12.01
C ILE A 86 1.80 -5.28 12.84
N GLN A 87 2.60 -4.47 13.54
CA GLN A 87 2.10 -3.34 14.32
C GLN A 87 1.41 -2.29 13.44
N ALA A 88 1.96 -1.99 12.26
CA ALA A 88 1.34 -1.09 11.30
C ALA A 88 -0.01 -1.63 10.80
N ILE A 89 -0.10 -2.95 10.53
CA ILE A 89 -1.36 -3.60 10.14
C ILE A 89 -2.42 -3.44 11.24
N ASP A 90 -2.06 -3.65 12.52
CA ASP A 90 -3.01 -3.52 13.62
C ASP A 90 -3.50 -2.09 13.80
N LYS A 91 -2.60 -1.11 13.67
CA LYS A 91 -2.95 0.32 13.63
C LYS A 91 -3.92 0.67 12.50
N LEU A 92 -3.70 0.14 11.30
CA LEU A 92 -4.61 0.36 10.16
C LEU A 92 -5.98 -0.28 10.40
N ARG A 93 -6.02 -1.51 10.92
CA ARG A 93 -7.28 -2.20 11.26
C ARG A 93 -8.07 -1.43 12.31
N GLN A 94 -7.41 -0.91 13.33
CA GLN A 94 -8.06 -0.11 14.36
C GLN A 94 -8.61 1.19 13.79
N GLY A 95 -7.80 1.95 13.03
CA GLY A 95 -8.26 3.18 12.40
C GLY A 95 -9.45 2.96 11.45
N LEU A 96 -9.51 1.82 10.75
CA LEU A 96 -10.63 1.48 9.87
C LEU A 96 -11.92 1.19 10.64
N LYS A 97 -11.82 0.67 11.87
CA LYS A 97 -12.98 0.44 12.73
C LYS A 97 -13.50 1.74 13.32
N GLU A 98 -12.62 2.69 13.65
CA GLU A 98 -12.97 3.99 14.24
C GLU A 98 -13.56 4.98 13.23
N LEU A 99 -13.31 4.77 11.92
CA LEU A 99 -13.86 5.60 10.83
C LEU A 99 -15.31 5.20 10.44
N ARG A 100 -15.91 4.22 11.12
CA ARG A 100 -17.27 3.74 10.84
C ARG A 100 -18.35 4.55 11.55
#